data_AF-A0AAV1R934-F1
#
_entry.id   AF-A0AAV1R934-F1
#
_cell.length_a   1.000
_cell.length_b   1.000
_cell.length_c   1.000
_cell.angle_alpha   90.00
_cell.angle_beta   90.00
_cell.angle_gamma   90.00
#
_symmetry.space_group_name_H-M   'P 1'
#
loop_
_entity.id
_entity.type
_entity.pdbx_description
1 polymer ?
#
loop_
_entity_poly.entity_id
_entity_poly.type
_entity_poly.pdbx_seq_one_letter_code
_entity_poly.pdbx_strand_id
1 'polypeptide(L)'
;MEKSSSTSTSTEKIETSGGNGQVLDGSDIMELVGNEEVFSSFVDHKFQELDRDRDGKLSVKELEPVVADIGAALGLPAQSSSPDTAHIYTEVLNEFTHGKQERVSKTEFKEVLSDFLLGMAAGLKRDPIVILRIDGEDLSEFINGPGYEAEMASLFSQLESPDGSLHDCIVKALEQLTVDQGMPPSSDSWVISNIVEPSLQSCAGQDYDKPPSQETFLMEFKKVAECVAQRLKEQPVIVAHSENTFDGSGIKRLLSNKFELDKTLNAAMENVPKDRNGKISREYLRVALDAIGPSAGLPPIGAIHEMDEVIREAFKMMDADDGKPVREDEFKKMLTEIMGSIMLQLEGNPISISSNSVVHEPLTPSSTLLPPSS
;
A
#
# COMPACT_ATOMS: atom_id res chain seq x y z
N MET A 1 -26.10 -41.84 23.27
CA MET A 1 -25.16 -42.33 22.25
C MET A 1 -25.43 -41.53 20.99
N GLU A 2 -24.93 -40.30 20.95
CA GLU A 2 -25.06 -39.40 19.81
C GLU A 2 -23.78 -39.47 18.98
N LYS A 3 -23.96 -39.62 17.67
CA LYS A 3 -22.90 -39.67 16.68
C LYS A 3 -22.37 -38.26 16.43
N SER A 4 -21.06 -38.12 16.52
CA SER A 4 -20.27 -36.99 16.04
C SER A 4 -20.52 -36.73 14.55
N SER A 5 -20.89 -35.49 14.21
CA SER A 5 -20.69 -34.94 12.86
C SER A 5 -19.51 -33.98 12.93
N SER A 6 -18.44 -34.35 12.24
CA SER A 6 -17.26 -33.53 12.01
C SER A 6 -17.58 -32.63 10.82
N THR A 7 -17.87 -31.35 11.06
CA THR A 7 -17.94 -30.34 10.00
C THR A 7 -16.55 -29.74 9.86
N SER A 8 -15.83 -30.20 8.84
CA SER A 8 -14.64 -29.57 8.31
C SER A 8 -15.03 -28.23 7.70
N THR A 9 -14.64 -27.13 8.33
CA THR A 9 -14.78 -25.78 7.78
C THR A 9 -13.73 -25.60 6.69
N SER A 10 -14.17 -25.69 5.45
CA SER A 10 -13.41 -25.29 4.27
C SER A 10 -13.10 -23.81 4.36
N THR A 11 -11.83 -23.46 4.28
CA THR A 11 -11.36 -22.10 4.00
C THR A 11 -11.87 -21.71 2.61
N GLU A 12 -12.86 -20.82 2.57
CA GLU A 12 -13.22 -20.11 1.34
C GLU A 12 -12.03 -19.22 0.96
N LYS A 13 -11.33 -19.63 -0.11
CA LYS A 13 -10.51 -18.73 -0.89
C LYS A 13 -11.45 -17.67 -1.47
N ILE A 14 -11.16 -16.41 -1.20
CA ILE A 14 -11.64 -15.32 -2.04
C ILE A 14 -10.96 -15.55 -3.40
N GLU A 15 -11.70 -16.14 -4.33
CA GLU A 15 -11.32 -16.18 -5.74
C GLU A 15 -11.49 -14.76 -6.26
N THR A 16 -10.38 -14.05 -6.42
CA THR A 16 -10.35 -12.87 -7.29
C THR A 16 -10.68 -13.36 -8.70
N SER A 17 -11.74 -12.79 -9.25
CA SER A 17 -12.19 -13.03 -10.61
C SER A 17 -11.06 -12.73 -11.61
N GLY A 18 -10.69 -13.73 -12.41
CA GLY A 18 -10.35 -13.55 -13.83
C GLY A 18 -9.06 -12.84 -14.28
N GLY A 19 -8.29 -12.15 -13.42
CA GLY A 19 -7.15 -11.35 -13.90
C GLY A 19 -5.83 -12.13 -14.04
N ASN A 20 -5.13 -11.99 -15.18
CA ASN A 20 -3.70 -12.28 -15.34
C ASN A 20 -2.83 -11.31 -14.49
N GLY A 21 -3.04 -11.31 -13.18
CA GLY A 21 -2.35 -10.43 -12.24
C GLY A 21 -1.02 -11.02 -11.78
N GLN A 22 0.06 -10.26 -11.87
CA GLN A 22 1.32 -10.61 -11.21
C GLN A 22 1.32 -10.04 -9.79
N VAL A 23 1.57 -10.87 -8.78
CA VAL A 23 1.67 -10.41 -7.38
C VAL A 23 3.13 -10.12 -7.04
N LEU A 24 3.39 -8.92 -6.53
CA LEU A 24 4.67 -8.49 -5.99
C LEU A 24 4.59 -8.52 -4.46
N ASP A 25 5.09 -9.59 -3.86
CA ASP A 25 5.02 -9.87 -2.41
C ASP A 25 6.39 -9.80 -1.71
N GLY A 26 7.42 -9.36 -2.43
CA GLY A 26 8.79 -9.25 -1.93
C GLY A 26 9.57 -10.57 -1.88
N SER A 27 9.01 -11.69 -2.32
CA SER A 27 9.69 -12.99 -2.34
C SER A 27 10.99 -12.98 -3.16
N ASP A 28 10.97 -12.37 -4.35
CA ASP A 28 12.16 -12.23 -5.21
C ASP A 28 13.29 -11.44 -4.52
N ILE A 29 12.94 -10.42 -3.72
CA ILE A 29 13.91 -9.64 -2.95
C ILE A 29 14.52 -10.50 -1.83
N MET A 30 13.68 -11.28 -1.13
CA MET A 30 14.16 -12.23 -0.12
C MET A 30 15.07 -13.29 -0.71
N GLU A 31 14.77 -13.81 -1.90
CA GLU A 31 15.59 -14.78 -2.60
C GLU A 31 16.96 -14.18 -3.00
N LEU A 32 16.95 -12.97 -3.56
CA LEU A 32 18.17 -12.27 -3.94
C LEU A 32 19.09 -12.07 -2.74
N VAL A 33 18.57 -11.52 -1.63
CA VAL A 33 19.38 -11.24 -0.42
C VAL A 33 19.79 -12.54 0.29
N GLY A 34 18.93 -13.57 0.29
CA GLY A 34 19.23 -14.88 0.88
C GLY A 34 20.32 -15.65 0.14
N ASN A 35 20.57 -15.36 -1.14
CA ASN A 35 21.66 -15.91 -1.92
C ASN A 35 22.96 -15.11 -1.68
N GLU A 36 23.70 -15.51 -0.65
CA GLU A 36 24.91 -14.82 -0.20
C GLU A 36 25.95 -14.61 -1.31
N GLU A 37 26.11 -15.55 -2.24
CA GLU A 37 27.08 -15.42 -3.34
C GLU A 37 26.64 -14.37 -4.38
N VAL A 38 25.39 -14.46 -4.83
CA VAL A 38 24.82 -13.53 -5.82
C VAL A 38 24.74 -12.12 -5.23
N PHE A 39 24.24 -12.00 -4.00
CA PHE A 39 24.14 -10.72 -3.32
C PHE A 39 25.52 -10.11 -3.08
N SER A 40 26.51 -10.89 -2.61
CA SER A 40 27.87 -10.39 -2.45
C SER A 40 28.45 -9.92 -3.78
N SER A 41 28.27 -10.67 -4.87
CA SER A 41 28.75 -10.25 -6.19
C SER A 41 28.10 -8.94 -6.66
N PHE A 42 26.80 -8.75 -6.39
CA PHE A 42 26.09 -7.52 -6.71
C PHE A 42 26.63 -6.34 -5.89
N VAL A 43 26.78 -6.52 -4.58
CA VAL A 43 27.34 -5.52 -3.67
C VAL A 43 28.77 -5.15 -4.08
N ASP A 44 29.59 -6.13 -4.43
CA ASP A 44 30.97 -5.93 -4.89
C ASP A 44 31.03 -5.01 -6.12
N HIS A 45 30.18 -5.30 -7.10
CA HIS A 45 30.10 -4.50 -8.31
C HIS A 45 29.63 -3.08 -8.00
N LYS A 46 28.54 -2.94 -7.24
CA LYS A 46 27.99 -1.62 -6.87
C LYS A 46 28.95 -0.81 -6.02
N PHE A 47 29.62 -1.42 -5.05
CA PHE A 47 30.62 -0.73 -4.24
C PHE A 47 31.78 -0.20 -5.08
N GLN A 48 32.27 -0.98 -6.06
CA GLN A 48 33.33 -0.53 -6.97
C GLN A 48 32.89 0.60 -7.91
N GLU A 49 31.61 0.64 -8.30
CA GLU A 49 31.06 1.76 -9.09
C GLU A 49 31.02 3.06 -8.28
N LEU A 50 30.81 2.96 -6.96
CA LEU A 50 30.68 4.11 -6.06
C LEU A 50 32.01 4.62 -5.50
N ASP A 51 32.95 3.73 -5.19
CA ASP A 51 34.29 4.04 -4.66
C ASP A 51 35.18 4.66 -5.76
N ARG A 52 34.92 5.94 -6.06
CA ARG A 52 35.53 6.66 -7.18
C ARG A 52 36.97 7.02 -6.92
N ASP A 53 37.31 7.32 -5.68
CA ASP A 53 38.68 7.62 -5.28
C ASP A 53 39.51 6.36 -4.94
N ARG A 54 38.85 5.19 -4.90
CA ARG A 54 39.45 3.86 -4.68
C ARG A 54 40.17 3.75 -3.34
N ASP A 55 39.64 4.43 -2.33
CA ASP A 55 40.20 4.38 -0.99
C ASP A 55 39.67 3.20 -0.15
N GLY A 56 38.75 2.40 -0.73
CA GLY A 56 38.17 1.23 -0.10
C GLY A 56 37.01 1.56 0.84
N LYS A 57 36.52 2.80 0.84
CA LYS A 57 35.39 3.27 1.63
C LYS A 57 34.53 4.24 0.82
N LEU A 58 33.25 4.35 1.19
CA LEU A 58 32.32 5.28 0.55
C LEU A 58 32.09 6.50 1.43
N SER A 59 32.30 7.68 0.84
CA SER A 59 31.88 8.95 1.43
C SER A 59 30.38 9.22 1.17
N VAL A 60 29.79 10.16 1.92
CA VAL A 60 28.40 10.60 1.70
C VAL A 60 28.16 11.02 0.24
N LYS A 61 29.13 11.72 -0.37
CA LYS A 61 29.05 12.18 -1.77
C LYS A 61 29.07 11.03 -2.78
N GLU A 62 29.64 9.88 -2.42
CA GLU A 62 29.66 8.68 -3.26
C GLU A 62 28.39 7.84 -3.06
N LEU A 63 27.74 7.94 -1.90
CA LEU A 63 26.47 7.27 -1.62
C LEU A 63 25.25 8.02 -2.18
N GLU A 64 25.30 9.36 -2.22
CA GLU A 64 24.21 10.22 -2.72
C GLU A 64 23.60 9.73 -4.05
N PRO A 65 24.37 9.40 -5.11
CA PRO A 65 23.82 8.92 -6.37
C PRO A 65 23.02 7.63 -6.21
N VAL A 66 23.48 6.68 -5.38
CA VAL A 66 22.78 5.40 -5.21
C VAL A 66 21.54 5.55 -4.36
N VAL A 67 21.57 6.39 -3.33
CA VAL A 67 20.33 6.69 -2.58
C VAL A 67 19.33 7.39 -3.49
N ALA A 68 19.78 8.30 -4.36
CA ALA A 68 18.95 8.92 -5.39
C ALA A 68 18.36 7.91 -6.39
N ASP A 69 19.19 7.01 -6.91
CA ASP A 69 18.77 5.98 -7.88
C ASP A 69 17.80 4.97 -7.26
N ILE A 70 18.03 4.56 -6.00
CA ILE A 70 17.11 3.72 -5.24
C ILE A 70 15.78 4.47 -5.02
N GLY A 71 15.83 5.71 -4.57
CA GLY A 71 14.64 6.52 -4.38
C GLY A 71 13.83 6.64 -5.67
N ALA A 72 14.48 6.94 -6.79
CA ALA A 72 13.83 7.01 -8.10
C ALA A 72 13.24 5.65 -8.54
N ALA A 73 13.97 4.55 -8.32
CA ALA A 73 13.48 3.20 -8.61
C ALA A 73 12.25 2.81 -7.77
N LEU A 74 12.15 3.36 -6.56
CA LEU A 74 11.00 3.20 -5.66
C LEU A 74 9.89 4.23 -5.91
N GLY A 75 10.01 5.08 -6.94
CA GLY A 75 9.03 6.10 -7.26
C GLY A 75 9.02 7.28 -6.27
N LEU A 76 10.05 7.43 -5.43
CA LEU A 76 10.19 8.61 -4.58
C LEU A 76 10.46 9.84 -5.45
N PRO A 77 9.86 11.00 -5.11
CA PRO A 77 10.22 12.26 -5.73
C PRO A 77 11.72 12.55 -5.62
N ALA A 78 12.24 13.39 -6.53
CA ALA A 78 13.63 13.82 -6.47
C ALA A 78 13.93 14.51 -5.13
N GLN A 79 15.13 14.29 -4.57
CA GLN A 79 15.53 14.84 -3.26
C GLN A 79 15.22 16.33 -3.05
N SER A 80 15.29 17.13 -4.12
CA SER A 80 15.05 18.58 -4.08
C SER A 80 13.58 19.00 -4.23
N SER A 81 12.62 18.08 -4.33
CA SER A 81 11.22 18.41 -4.59
C SER A 81 10.51 19.07 -3.41
N SER A 82 10.83 18.65 -2.17
CA SER A 82 10.26 19.21 -0.95
C SER A 82 11.21 19.03 0.25
N PRO A 83 11.00 19.79 1.35
CA PRO A 83 11.73 19.58 2.59
C PRO A 83 11.56 18.17 3.17
N ASP A 84 10.38 17.58 3.03
CA ASP A 84 10.06 16.24 3.54
C ASP A 84 10.80 15.16 2.74
N THR A 85 10.83 15.30 1.42
CA THR A 85 11.61 14.41 0.55
C THR A 85 13.09 14.53 0.87
N ALA A 86 13.63 15.75 1.02
CA ALA A 86 15.03 15.96 1.40
C ALA A 86 15.37 15.30 2.74
N HIS A 87 14.45 15.34 3.70
CA HIS A 87 14.59 14.65 4.98
C HIS A 87 14.69 13.12 4.81
N ILE A 88 13.85 12.50 3.97
CA ILE A 88 13.89 11.05 3.70
C ILE A 88 15.26 10.63 3.15
N TYR A 89 15.77 11.31 2.13
CA TYR A 89 17.09 11.01 1.56
C TYR A 89 18.22 11.20 2.58
N THR A 90 18.11 12.22 3.44
CA THR A 90 19.09 12.47 4.51
C THR A 90 19.07 11.36 5.55
N GLU A 91 17.89 10.86 5.92
CA GLU A 91 17.75 9.78 6.90
C GLU A 91 18.35 8.47 6.38
N VAL A 92 18.11 8.14 5.11
CA VAL A 92 18.74 6.96 4.48
C VAL A 92 20.26 7.10 4.45
N LEU A 93 20.79 8.27 4.12
CA LEU A 93 22.25 8.53 4.17
C LEU A 93 22.81 8.44 5.60
N ASN A 94 22.03 8.83 6.61
CA ASN A 94 22.40 8.71 8.01
C ASN A 94 22.48 7.25 8.45
N GLU A 95 21.58 6.38 7.98
CA GLU A 95 21.63 4.94 8.23
C GLU A 95 22.92 4.32 7.70
N PHE A 96 23.32 4.64 6.46
CA PHE A 96 24.61 4.18 5.91
C PHE A 96 25.82 4.67 6.72
N THR A 97 25.76 5.87 7.29
CA THR A 97 26.89 6.47 8.02
C THR A 97 26.80 6.34 9.55
N HIS A 98 25.79 5.64 10.06
CA HIS A 98 25.45 5.59 11.50
C HIS A 98 25.41 6.98 12.16
N GLY A 99 24.97 8.01 11.41
CA GLY A 99 24.89 9.40 11.85
C GLY A 99 26.24 10.10 12.13
N LYS A 100 27.39 9.48 11.78
CA LYS A 100 28.73 10.01 12.14
C LYS A 100 29.44 10.78 11.05
N GLN A 101 28.84 10.98 9.86
CA GLN A 101 29.51 11.59 8.68
C GLN A 101 30.89 10.94 8.38
N GLU A 102 31.03 9.66 8.75
CA GLU A 102 32.25 8.88 8.54
C GLU A 102 32.15 8.07 7.24
N ARG A 103 33.30 7.54 6.81
CA ARG A 103 33.41 6.74 5.59
C ARG A 103 32.90 5.33 5.84
N VAL A 104 32.08 4.82 4.92
CA VAL A 104 31.39 3.53 5.01
C VAL A 104 32.24 2.44 4.37
N SER A 105 32.57 1.39 5.12
CA SER A 105 33.26 0.22 4.57
C SER A 105 32.33 -0.63 3.70
N LYS A 106 32.91 -1.52 2.89
CA LYS A 106 32.14 -2.46 2.08
C LYS A 106 31.22 -3.37 2.89
N THR A 107 31.66 -3.80 4.08
CA THR A 107 30.85 -4.64 4.96
C THR A 107 29.65 -3.86 5.49
N GLU A 108 29.86 -2.63 5.95
CA GLU A 108 28.76 -1.78 6.44
C GLU A 108 27.78 -1.45 5.30
N PHE A 109 28.28 -1.13 4.10
CA PHE A 109 27.42 -0.90 2.93
C PHE A 109 26.57 -2.13 2.60
N LYS A 110 27.15 -3.34 2.66
CA LYS A 110 26.44 -4.60 2.45
C LYS A 110 25.32 -4.82 3.47
N GLU A 111 25.64 -4.65 4.76
CA GLU A 111 24.71 -4.86 5.87
C GLU A 111 23.51 -3.92 5.75
N VAL A 112 23.78 -2.62 5.60
CA VAL A 112 22.72 -1.62 5.49
C VAL A 112 21.86 -1.84 4.24
N LEU A 113 22.46 -2.13 3.09
CA LEU A 113 21.70 -2.44 1.86
C LEU A 113 20.84 -3.70 2.01
N SER A 114 21.37 -4.74 2.68
CA SER A 114 20.62 -5.95 2.99
C SER A 114 19.41 -5.64 3.86
N ASP A 115 19.60 -4.87 4.93
CA ASP A 115 18.53 -4.51 5.85
C ASP A 115 17.43 -3.68 5.17
N PHE A 116 17.80 -2.75 4.29
CA PHE A 116 16.84 -2.01 3.47
C PHE A 116 16.03 -2.92 2.53
N LEU A 117 16.70 -3.80 1.78
CA LEU A 117 16.03 -4.72 0.86
C LEU A 117 15.10 -5.68 1.61
N LEU A 118 15.54 -6.23 2.75
CA LEU A 118 14.72 -7.10 3.60
C LEU A 118 13.55 -6.35 4.23
N GLY A 119 13.75 -5.09 4.61
CA GLY A 119 12.68 -4.21 5.07
C GLY A 119 11.60 -3.99 4.00
N MET A 120 12.00 -3.73 2.76
CA MET A 120 11.08 -3.63 1.63
C MET A 120 10.36 -4.94 1.36
N ALA A 121 11.08 -6.07 1.37
CA ALA A 121 10.48 -7.38 1.18
C ALA A 121 9.46 -7.71 2.28
N ALA A 122 9.76 -7.37 3.53
CA ALA A 122 8.82 -7.52 4.64
C ALA A 122 7.60 -6.61 4.48
N GLY A 123 7.79 -5.39 3.98
CA GLY A 123 6.72 -4.46 3.62
C GLY A 123 5.80 -5.03 2.54
N LEU A 124 6.35 -5.46 1.41
CA LEU A 124 5.58 -6.07 0.29
C LEU A 124 4.90 -7.38 0.70
N LYS A 125 5.50 -8.15 1.60
CA LYS A 125 4.87 -9.35 2.15
C LYS A 125 3.63 -9.01 2.99
N ARG A 126 3.65 -7.87 3.68
CA ARG A 126 2.51 -7.37 4.46
C ARG A 126 1.46 -6.75 3.54
N ASP A 127 1.89 -5.90 2.62
CA ASP A 127 1.07 -5.11 1.71
C ASP A 127 1.47 -5.42 0.25
N PRO A 128 1.01 -6.55 -0.32
CA PRO A 128 1.40 -6.96 -1.66
C PRO A 128 0.79 -6.04 -2.72
N ILE A 129 1.53 -5.85 -3.82
CA ILE A 129 1.07 -5.08 -4.98
C ILE A 129 0.72 -6.06 -6.10
N VAL A 130 -0.49 -5.96 -6.63
CA VAL A 130 -0.95 -6.74 -7.77
C VAL A 130 -0.84 -5.90 -9.04
N ILE A 131 -0.05 -6.35 -10.00
CA ILE A 131 0.06 -5.74 -11.32
C ILE A 131 -1.04 -6.34 -12.21
N LEU A 132 -2.04 -5.53 -12.50
CA LEU A 132 -3.19 -5.87 -13.34
C LEU A 132 -2.98 -5.33 -14.76
N ARG A 133 -3.35 -6.14 -15.76
CA ARG A 133 -3.44 -5.70 -17.15
C ARG A 133 -4.92 -5.52 -17.50
N ILE A 134 -5.35 -4.27 -17.61
CA ILE A 134 -6.72 -3.90 -17.93
C ILE A 134 -6.86 -3.75 -19.45
N ASP A 135 -7.54 -4.69 -20.10
CA ASP A 135 -7.71 -4.74 -21.55
C ASP A 135 -9.18 -4.65 -22.02
N GLY A 136 -10.08 -4.33 -21.09
CA GLY A 136 -11.49 -4.11 -21.36
C GLY A 136 -12.35 -5.38 -21.35
N GLU A 137 -11.79 -6.58 -21.15
CA GLU A 137 -12.58 -7.80 -21.03
C GLU A 137 -13.51 -7.76 -19.80
N ASP A 138 -12.96 -7.45 -18.63
CA ASP A 138 -13.71 -7.34 -17.37
C ASP A 138 -14.79 -6.24 -17.43
N LEU A 139 -14.47 -5.09 -18.05
CA LEU A 139 -15.44 -4.01 -18.25
C LEU A 139 -16.57 -4.43 -19.19
N SER A 140 -16.25 -5.18 -20.25
CA SER A 140 -17.23 -5.73 -21.16
C SER A 140 -18.10 -6.80 -20.49
N GLU A 141 -17.56 -7.61 -19.59
CA GLU A 141 -18.33 -8.55 -18.79
C GLU A 141 -19.27 -7.81 -17.83
N PHE A 142 -18.75 -6.81 -17.12
CA PHE A 142 -19.52 -5.98 -16.18
C PHE A 142 -20.77 -5.36 -16.82
N ILE A 143 -20.63 -4.66 -17.96
CA ILE A 143 -21.75 -3.97 -18.62
C ILE A 143 -22.78 -4.90 -19.28
N ASN A 144 -22.42 -6.16 -19.48
CA ASN A 144 -23.31 -7.20 -19.99
C ASN A 144 -23.81 -8.14 -18.89
N GLY A 145 -23.32 -7.95 -17.66
CA GLY A 145 -23.68 -8.73 -16.50
C GLY A 145 -25.06 -8.34 -15.93
N PRO A 146 -25.67 -9.24 -15.13
CA PRO A 146 -26.98 -8.99 -14.53
C PRO A 146 -26.96 -7.90 -13.44
N GLY A 147 -25.79 -7.54 -12.90
CA GLY A 147 -25.63 -6.51 -11.86
C GLY A 147 -25.61 -5.08 -12.39
N TYR A 148 -25.33 -4.90 -13.68
CA TYR A 148 -25.10 -3.59 -14.31
C TYR A 148 -26.19 -2.57 -14.01
N GLU A 149 -27.46 -2.89 -14.27
CA GLU A 149 -28.56 -1.93 -14.13
C GLU A 149 -28.72 -1.47 -12.67
N ALA A 150 -28.61 -2.39 -11.71
CA ALA A 150 -28.77 -2.09 -10.29
C ALA A 150 -27.62 -1.23 -9.76
N GLU A 151 -26.39 -1.56 -10.13
CA GLU A 151 -25.19 -0.84 -9.70
C GLU A 151 -25.14 0.57 -10.30
N MET A 152 -25.36 0.69 -11.62
CA MET A 152 -25.37 1.99 -12.28
C MET A 152 -26.55 2.87 -11.87
N ALA A 153 -27.72 2.31 -11.56
CA ALA A 153 -28.84 3.07 -10.99
C ALA A 153 -28.53 3.62 -9.59
N SER A 154 -27.83 2.82 -8.76
CA SER A 154 -27.36 3.26 -7.45
C SER A 154 -26.33 4.39 -7.60
N LEU A 155 -25.35 4.24 -8.50
CA LEU A 155 -24.36 5.28 -8.79
C LEU A 155 -25.02 6.56 -9.29
N PHE A 156 -25.96 6.47 -10.23
CA PHE A 156 -26.69 7.63 -10.73
C PHE A 156 -27.41 8.41 -9.61
N SER A 157 -28.03 7.70 -8.67
CA SER A 157 -28.73 8.30 -7.52
C SER A 157 -27.77 9.01 -6.57
N GLN A 158 -26.53 8.52 -6.43
CA GLN A 158 -25.49 9.15 -5.60
C GLN A 158 -24.86 10.37 -6.28
N LEU A 159 -24.87 10.39 -7.62
CA LEU A 159 -24.32 11.46 -8.44
C LEU A 159 -25.27 12.66 -8.62
N GLU A 160 -26.51 12.63 -8.07
CA GLU A 160 -27.51 13.69 -8.20
C GLU A 160 -26.99 15.06 -7.71
N SER A 161 -26.31 15.78 -8.60
CA SER A 161 -26.15 17.22 -8.57
C SER A 161 -27.17 17.83 -9.52
N PRO A 162 -28.01 18.79 -9.09
CA PRO A 162 -29.15 19.29 -9.85
C PRO A 162 -28.83 20.01 -11.18
N ASP A 163 -27.55 20.26 -11.50
CA ASP A 163 -27.12 21.10 -12.63
C ASP A 163 -26.13 20.40 -13.61
N GLY A 164 -25.89 19.09 -13.47
CA GLY A 164 -24.90 18.36 -14.30
C GLY A 164 -25.43 17.96 -15.69
N SER A 165 -24.61 18.13 -16.72
CA SER A 165 -24.88 17.59 -18.07
C SER A 165 -24.80 16.05 -18.06
N LEU A 166 -25.45 15.37 -19.02
CA LEU A 166 -25.32 13.91 -19.15
C LEU A 166 -23.85 13.48 -19.32
N HIS A 167 -23.05 14.31 -19.99
CA HIS A 167 -21.62 14.10 -20.16
C HIS A 167 -20.90 14.06 -18.81
N ASP A 168 -21.16 15.04 -17.95
CA ASP A 168 -20.54 15.10 -16.62
C ASP A 168 -20.96 13.94 -15.73
N CYS A 169 -22.22 13.48 -15.84
CA CYS A 169 -22.70 12.30 -15.14
C CYS A 169 -21.94 11.03 -15.58
N ILE A 170 -21.70 10.86 -16.89
CA ILE A 170 -20.95 9.70 -17.41
C ILE A 170 -19.49 9.75 -16.96
N VAL A 171 -18.83 10.91 -17.05
CA VAL A 171 -17.44 11.08 -16.60
C VAL A 171 -17.32 10.72 -15.11
N LYS A 172 -18.18 11.29 -14.26
CA LYS A 172 -18.18 10.98 -12.83
C LYS A 172 -18.48 9.51 -12.56
N ALA A 173 -19.35 8.88 -13.34
CA ALA A 173 -19.63 7.46 -13.19
C ALA A 173 -18.43 6.59 -13.57
N LEU A 174 -17.69 6.94 -14.63
CA LEU A 174 -16.43 6.29 -14.99
C LEU A 174 -15.33 6.49 -13.93
N GLU A 175 -15.35 7.60 -13.20
CA GLU A 175 -14.46 7.84 -12.05
C GLU A 175 -14.80 6.98 -10.82
N GLN A 176 -16.04 6.48 -10.72
CA GLN A 176 -16.45 5.60 -9.61
C GLN A 176 -16.20 4.12 -9.89
N LEU A 177 -15.98 3.73 -11.15
CA LEU A 177 -15.60 2.36 -11.47
C LEU A 177 -14.15 2.11 -11.05
N THR A 178 -13.89 0.91 -10.51
CA THR A 178 -12.56 0.48 -10.09
C THR A 178 -12.00 -0.57 -11.06
N VAL A 179 -10.81 -1.06 -10.74
CA VAL A 179 -10.20 -2.20 -11.43
C VAL A 179 -11.06 -3.46 -11.36
N ASP A 180 -11.94 -3.60 -10.37
CA ASP A 180 -12.84 -4.74 -10.22
C ASP A 180 -13.91 -4.77 -11.31
N GLN A 181 -14.35 -3.59 -11.77
CA GLN A 181 -15.21 -3.45 -12.95
C GLN A 181 -14.40 -3.30 -14.25
N GLY A 182 -13.10 -3.60 -14.24
CA GLY A 182 -12.25 -3.54 -15.42
C GLY A 182 -11.92 -2.13 -15.90
N MET A 183 -12.04 -1.12 -15.04
CA MET A 183 -11.73 0.27 -15.37
C MET A 183 -10.38 0.67 -14.76
N PRO A 184 -9.39 1.15 -15.56
CA PRO A 184 -8.20 1.75 -14.99
C PRO A 184 -8.55 3.10 -14.33
N PRO A 185 -7.71 3.62 -13.42
CA PRO A 185 -7.97 4.90 -12.74
C PRO A 185 -8.27 6.05 -13.72
N SER A 186 -9.54 6.44 -13.79
CA SER A 186 -10.02 7.50 -14.70
C SER A 186 -9.52 8.89 -14.33
N SER A 187 -8.88 9.05 -13.17
CA SER A 187 -8.20 10.28 -12.74
C SER A 187 -6.80 10.44 -13.34
N ASP A 188 -6.22 9.38 -13.92
CA ASP A 188 -4.90 9.44 -14.54
C ASP A 188 -4.94 10.21 -15.87
N SER A 189 -4.01 11.14 -16.06
CA SER A 189 -3.99 12.03 -17.23
C SER A 189 -3.85 11.27 -18.56
N TRP A 190 -3.10 10.16 -18.58
CA TRP A 190 -2.94 9.34 -19.77
C TRP A 190 -4.24 8.60 -20.08
N VAL A 191 -4.90 8.02 -19.07
CA VAL A 191 -6.18 7.31 -19.22
C VAL A 191 -7.26 8.26 -19.74
N ILE A 192 -7.35 9.47 -19.19
CA ILE A 192 -8.28 10.50 -19.66
C ILE A 192 -8.06 10.79 -21.16
N SER A 193 -6.83 11.12 -21.53
CA SER A 193 -6.50 11.61 -22.87
C SER A 193 -6.59 10.53 -23.96
N ASN A 194 -6.29 9.28 -23.62
CA ASN A 194 -6.16 8.20 -24.62
C ASN A 194 -7.35 7.24 -24.62
N ILE A 195 -8.05 7.08 -23.48
CA ILE A 195 -9.12 6.11 -23.31
C ILE A 195 -10.48 6.81 -23.12
N VAL A 196 -10.62 7.68 -22.11
CA VAL A 196 -11.93 8.24 -21.71
C VAL A 196 -12.43 9.30 -22.68
N GLU A 197 -11.69 10.39 -22.91
CA GLU A 197 -12.11 11.47 -23.80
C GLU A 197 -12.39 10.99 -25.23
N PRO A 198 -11.55 10.14 -25.85
CA PRO A 198 -11.82 9.66 -27.19
C PRO A 198 -13.05 8.74 -27.26
N SER A 199 -13.38 8.02 -26.18
CA SER A 199 -14.60 7.21 -26.09
C SER A 199 -15.85 8.07 -26.02
N LEU A 200 -15.82 9.13 -25.21
CA LEU A 200 -16.91 10.11 -25.11
C LEU A 200 -17.17 10.80 -26.44
N GLN A 201 -16.13 11.20 -27.17
CA GLN A 201 -16.25 11.82 -28.49
C GLN A 201 -16.81 10.86 -29.55
N SER A 202 -16.40 9.59 -29.51
CA SER A 202 -16.85 8.57 -30.47
C SER A 202 -18.32 8.20 -30.28
N CYS A 203 -18.78 8.26 -29.03
CA CYS A 203 -20.12 7.94 -28.61
C CYS A 203 -21.03 9.20 -28.53
N ALA A 204 -20.57 10.38 -29.00
CA ALA A 204 -21.27 11.65 -28.84
C ALA A 204 -22.66 11.73 -29.55
N GLY A 205 -23.75 11.72 -28.77
CA GLY A 205 -25.13 12.03 -29.19
C GLY A 205 -25.48 13.54 -29.24
N GLN A 206 -26.60 13.89 -29.89
CA GLN A 206 -27.02 15.29 -30.14
C GLN A 206 -27.63 16.05 -28.92
N ASP A 207 -27.68 15.48 -27.70
CA ASP A 207 -28.53 16.00 -26.61
C ASP A 207 -27.86 15.96 -25.21
N TYR A 208 -26.54 16.19 -25.10
CA TYR A 208 -25.80 16.18 -23.82
C TYR A 208 -26.13 17.33 -22.87
N ASP A 209 -26.74 18.42 -23.37
CA ASP A 209 -26.99 19.64 -22.60
C ASP A 209 -28.24 19.57 -21.70
N LYS A 210 -28.96 18.44 -21.69
CA LYS A 210 -30.15 18.23 -20.85
C LYS A 210 -29.85 17.33 -19.65
N PRO A 211 -30.53 17.55 -18.50
CA PRO A 211 -30.45 16.62 -17.38
C PRO A 211 -30.98 15.25 -17.81
N PRO A 212 -30.20 14.17 -17.64
CA PRO A 212 -30.58 12.87 -18.15
C PRO A 212 -31.66 12.21 -17.27
N SER A 213 -32.57 11.45 -17.89
CA SER A 213 -33.33 10.45 -17.15
C SER A 213 -32.42 9.27 -16.82
N GLN A 214 -32.72 8.53 -15.74
CA GLN A 214 -31.97 7.32 -15.37
C GLN A 214 -31.86 6.32 -16.54
N GLU A 215 -32.95 6.12 -17.29
CA GLU A 215 -32.96 5.22 -18.46
C GLU A 215 -32.03 5.71 -19.58
N THR A 216 -31.99 7.03 -19.81
CA THR A 216 -31.07 7.64 -20.79
C THR A 216 -29.62 7.47 -20.33
N PHE A 217 -29.35 7.71 -19.04
CA PHE A 217 -28.02 7.52 -18.45
C PHE A 217 -27.54 6.07 -18.60
N LEU A 218 -28.35 5.07 -18.23
CA LEU A 218 -27.98 3.65 -18.33
C LEU A 218 -27.65 3.24 -19.77
N MET A 219 -28.43 3.71 -20.75
CA MET A 219 -28.22 3.39 -22.15
C MET A 219 -26.96 4.07 -22.71
N GLU A 220 -26.77 5.35 -22.42
CA GLU A 220 -25.63 6.12 -22.95
C GLU A 220 -24.32 5.74 -22.25
N PHE A 221 -24.34 5.50 -20.93
CA PHE A 221 -23.18 4.99 -20.20
C PHE A 221 -22.72 3.65 -20.79
N LYS A 222 -23.66 2.72 -21.06
CA LYS A 222 -23.32 1.42 -21.65
C LYS A 222 -22.57 1.58 -22.98
N LYS A 223 -23.05 2.46 -23.86
CA LYS A 223 -22.36 2.74 -25.15
C LYS A 223 -20.96 3.27 -24.92
N VAL A 224 -20.79 4.24 -24.02
CA VAL A 224 -19.48 4.81 -23.69
C VAL A 224 -18.56 3.76 -23.10
N ALA A 225 -19.05 2.91 -22.19
CA ALA A 225 -18.27 1.82 -21.60
C ALA A 225 -17.87 0.75 -22.63
N GLU A 226 -18.72 0.45 -23.62
CA GLU A 226 -18.36 -0.39 -24.78
C GLU A 226 -17.26 0.28 -25.63
N CYS A 227 -17.38 1.59 -25.91
CA CYS A 227 -16.36 2.42 -26.56
C CYS A 227 -15.02 2.31 -25.78
N VAL A 228 -15.05 2.42 -24.45
CA VAL A 228 -13.87 2.31 -23.56
C VAL A 228 -13.27 0.92 -23.60
N ALA A 229 -14.07 -0.13 -23.43
CA ALA A 229 -13.59 -1.52 -23.47
C ALA A 229 -12.90 -1.85 -24.80
N GLN A 230 -13.44 -1.38 -25.92
CA GLN A 230 -12.83 -1.57 -27.23
C GLN A 230 -11.47 -0.85 -27.34
N ARG A 231 -11.32 0.35 -26.75
CA ARG A 231 -10.04 1.07 -26.72
C ARG A 231 -9.02 0.38 -25.83
N LEU A 232 -9.43 -0.11 -24.66
CA LEU A 232 -8.56 -0.87 -23.76
C LEU A 232 -8.06 -2.17 -24.41
N LYS A 233 -8.85 -2.76 -25.30
CA LYS A 233 -8.42 -3.93 -26.08
C LYS A 233 -7.30 -3.58 -27.07
N GLU A 234 -7.33 -2.38 -27.64
CA GLU A 234 -6.30 -1.88 -28.56
C GLU A 234 -5.07 -1.35 -27.81
N GLN A 235 -5.29 -0.71 -26.66
CA GLN A 235 -4.28 -0.12 -25.80
C GLN A 235 -4.52 -0.52 -24.34
N PRO A 236 -4.07 -1.72 -23.94
CA PRO A 236 -4.22 -2.20 -22.57
C PRO A 236 -3.46 -1.31 -21.60
N VAL A 237 -4.02 -1.10 -20.42
CA VAL A 237 -3.42 -0.29 -19.36
C VAL A 237 -2.89 -1.20 -18.26
N ILE A 238 -1.65 -0.98 -17.85
CA ILE A 238 -1.07 -1.66 -16.69
C ILE A 238 -1.37 -0.84 -15.44
N VAL A 239 -1.96 -1.49 -14.44
CA VAL A 239 -2.36 -0.86 -13.18
C VAL A 239 -1.70 -1.60 -12.03
N ALA A 240 -0.99 -0.87 -11.18
CA ALA A 240 -0.57 -1.37 -9.87
C ALA A 240 -1.73 -1.17 -8.89
N HIS A 241 -2.26 -2.27 -8.39
CA HIS A 241 -3.35 -2.34 -7.45
C HIS A 241 -2.83 -2.83 -6.09
N SER A 242 -3.23 -2.15 -5.02
CA SER A 242 -3.01 -2.61 -3.65
C SER A 242 -4.34 -2.53 -2.91
N GLU A 243 -4.70 -3.59 -2.21
CA GLU A 243 -5.85 -3.62 -1.31
C GLU A 243 -5.45 -4.23 0.02
N ASN A 244 -5.79 -3.52 1.09
CA ASN A 244 -5.56 -3.95 2.45
C ASN A 244 -6.85 -3.89 3.25
N THR A 245 -7.22 -5.01 3.87
CA THR A 245 -8.36 -5.10 4.78
C THR A 245 -7.88 -5.29 6.20
N PHE A 246 -8.26 -4.36 7.08
CA PHE A 246 -8.02 -4.40 8.50
C PHE A 246 -9.27 -4.89 9.23
N ASP A 247 -9.28 -6.17 9.59
CA ASP A 247 -10.41 -6.88 10.22
C ASP A 247 -10.13 -7.32 11.67
N GLY A 248 -8.96 -6.93 12.21
CA GLY A 248 -8.51 -7.33 13.54
C GLY A 248 -7.91 -8.74 13.63
N SER A 249 -7.88 -9.52 12.54
CA SER A 249 -7.33 -10.88 12.53
C SER A 249 -5.84 -10.93 12.90
N GLY A 250 -5.06 -9.94 12.45
CA GLY A 250 -3.64 -9.80 12.79
C GLY A 250 -3.41 -9.58 14.29
N ILE A 251 -4.23 -8.72 14.90
CA ILE A 251 -4.22 -8.49 16.35
C ILE A 251 -4.62 -9.77 17.09
N LYS A 252 -5.70 -10.42 16.66
CA LYS A 252 -6.19 -11.67 17.24
C LYS A 252 -5.14 -12.78 17.23
N ARG A 253 -4.42 -12.91 16.11
CA ARG A 253 -3.29 -13.85 15.97
C ARG A 253 -2.19 -13.56 16.99
N LEU A 254 -1.77 -12.28 17.10
CA LEU A 254 -0.72 -11.87 18.02
C LEU A 254 -1.15 -12.07 19.48
N LEU A 255 -2.37 -11.66 19.87
CA LEU A 255 -2.91 -11.85 21.21
C LEU A 255 -3.07 -13.34 21.60
N SER A 256 -3.29 -14.22 20.62
CA SER A 256 -3.42 -15.66 20.85
C SER A 256 -2.07 -16.36 21.07
N ASN A 257 -0.96 -15.74 20.64
CA ASN A 257 0.39 -16.28 20.79
C ASN A 257 1.15 -15.56 21.90
N LYS A 258 1.08 -16.10 23.12
CA LYS A 258 1.73 -15.49 24.30
C LYS A 258 3.23 -15.23 24.10
N PHE A 259 3.95 -16.14 23.43
CA PHE A 259 5.39 -15.98 23.23
C PHE A 259 5.70 -14.80 22.30
N GLU A 260 4.99 -14.71 21.17
CA GLU A 260 5.16 -13.59 20.23
C GLU A 260 4.69 -12.27 20.83
N LEU A 261 3.58 -12.27 21.57
CA LEU A 261 3.09 -11.10 22.29
C LEU A 261 4.12 -10.61 23.30
N ASP A 262 4.60 -11.47 24.20
CA ASP A 262 5.58 -11.10 25.22
C ASP A 262 6.88 -10.59 24.57
N LYS A 263 7.35 -11.25 23.51
CA LYS A 263 8.53 -10.81 22.75
C LYS A 263 8.33 -9.41 22.15
N THR A 264 7.19 -9.18 21.50
CA THR A 264 6.87 -7.91 20.83
C THR A 264 6.70 -6.78 21.83
N LEU A 265 6.00 -7.03 22.94
CA LEU A 265 5.84 -6.09 24.04
C LEU A 265 7.20 -5.73 24.65
N ASN A 266 8.07 -6.69 24.88
CA ASN A 266 9.41 -6.44 25.43
C ASN A 266 10.26 -5.57 24.48
N ALA A 267 10.24 -5.88 23.18
CA ALA A 267 10.94 -5.09 22.17
C ALA A 267 10.45 -3.64 22.13
N ALA A 268 9.13 -3.42 22.19
CA ALA A 268 8.56 -2.07 22.26
C ALA A 268 9.02 -1.29 23.50
N MET A 269 9.29 -1.97 24.63
CA MET A 269 9.76 -1.30 25.85
C MET A 269 11.22 -0.85 25.79
N GLU A 270 12.02 -1.33 24.84
CA GLU A 270 13.42 -0.91 24.69
C GLU A 270 13.51 0.56 24.24
N ASN A 271 12.53 1.01 23.46
CA ASN A 271 12.48 2.36 22.89
C ASN A 271 11.67 3.37 23.72
N VAL A 272 11.04 2.92 24.81
CA VAL A 272 10.18 3.78 25.63
C VAL A 272 10.95 4.35 26.82
N PRO A 273 11.04 5.69 26.97
CA PRO A 273 11.72 6.33 28.08
C PRO A 273 11.13 5.94 29.45
N LYS A 274 12.01 5.60 30.39
CA LYS A 274 11.68 5.28 31.79
C LYS A 274 12.16 6.38 32.71
N ASP A 275 11.36 6.71 33.72
CA ASP A 275 11.76 7.64 34.77
C ASP A 275 12.84 7.02 35.70
N ARG A 276 13.33 7.83 36.65
CA ARG A 276 14.35 7.39 37.63
C ARG A 276 13.91 6.21 38.51
N ASN A 277 12.62 5.91 38.55
CA ASN A 277 12.00 4.84 39.31
C ASN A 277 11.57 3.65 38.42
N GLY A 278 11.94 3.66 37.13
CA GLY A 278 11.56 2.62 36.17
C GLY A 278 10.09 2.65 35.75
N LYS A 279 9.39 3.77 35.97
CA LYS A 279 8.00 3.97 35.52
C LYS A 279 7.95 4.62 34.13
N ILE A 280 6.86 4.37 33.44
CA ILE A 280 6.61 4.82 32.06
C ILE A 280 5.39 5.72 32.06
N SER A 281 5.52 6.89 31.41
CA SER A 281 4.39 7.79 31.21
C SER A 281 3.42 7.21 30.18
N ARG A 282 2.11 7.32 30.44
CA ARG A 282 1.07 6.84 29.52
C ARG A 282 1.04 7.57 28.17
N GLU A 283 1.68 8.75 28.07
CA GLU A 283 1.84 9.46 26.80
C GLU A 283 2.59 8.63 25.74
N TYR A 284 3.43 7.69 26.17
CA TYR A 284 4.16 6.78 25.28
C TYR A 284 3.33 5.58 24.81
N LEU A 285 2.08 5.42 25.24
CA LEU A 285 1.23 4.30 24.79
C LEU A 285 1.01 4.33 23.28
N ARG A 286 0.88 5.50 22.66
CA ARG A 286 0.75 5.62 21.20
C ARG A 286 2.04 5.18 20.49
N VAL A 287 3.19 5.62 20.98
CA VAL A 287 4.50 5.22 20.44
C VAL A 287 4.72 3.71 20.57
N ALA A 288 4.37 3.15 21.73
CA ALA A 288 4.47 1.72 21.95
C ALA A 288 3.48 0.93 21.08
N LEU A 289 2.27 1.45 20.85
CA LEU A 289 1.30 0.85 19.93
C LEU A 289 1.81 0.84 18.49
N ASP A 290 2.39 1.95 18.04
CA ASP A 290 2.97 2.06 16.70
C ASP A 290 4.12 1.06 16.51
N ALA A 291 4.97 0.88 17.53
CA ALA A 291 6.06 -0.09 17.51
C ALA A 291 5.60 -1.56 17.42
N ILE A 292 4.43 -1.90 17.97
CA ILE A 292 3.87 -3.26 17.89
C ILE A 292 2.90 -3.45 16.71
N GLY A 293 2.46 -2.35 16.11
CA GLY A 293 1.49 -2.32 15.01
C GLY A 293 1.85 -3.26 13.86
N PRO A 294 3.08 -3.24 13.34
CA PRO A 294 3.51 -4.14 12.26
C PRO A 294 3.31 -5.63 12.59
N SER A 295 3.63 -6.06 13.82
CA SER A 295 3.42 -7.45 14.27
C SER A 295 1.94 -7.83 14.37
N ALA A 296 1.07 -6.84 14.58
CA ALA A 296 -0.38 -6.98 14.67
C ALA A 296 -1.09 -6.77 13.32
N GLY A 297 -0.36 -6.51 12.23
CA GLY A 297 -0.94 -6.19 10.92
C GLY A 297 -1.64 -4.84 10.87
N LEU A 298 -1.27 -3.92 11.77
CA LEU A 298 -1.77 -2.55 11.76
C LEU A 298 -0.87 -1.64 10.90
N PRO A 299 -1.44 -0.63 10.23
CA PRO A 299 -0.66 0.38 9.54
C PRO A 299 0.00 1.31 10.57
N PRO A 300 1.06 2.05 10.18
CA PRO A 300 1.62 3.11 11.01
C PRO A 300 0.53 4.13 11.40
N ILE A 301 0.60 4.64 12.63
CA ILE A 301 -0.33 5.67 13.11
C ILE A 301 -0.17 6.94 12.26
N GLY A 302 -1.28 7.52 11.80
CA GLY A 302 -1.27 8.67 10.88
C GLY A 302 -1.34 8.30 9.40
N ALA A 303 -1.17 7.02 9.03
CA ALA A 303 -1.21 6.60 7.64
C ALA A 303 -2.65 6.52 7.08
N ILE A 304 -3.61 6.12 7.92
CA ILE A 304 -5.01 5.91 7.51
C ILE A 304 -5.92 6.57 8.54
N HIS A 305 -6.68 7.58 8.10
CA HIS A 305 -7.52 8.40 8.97
C HIS A 305 -8.59 7.57 9.69
N GLU A 306 -9.25 6.65 8.99
CA GLU A 306 -10.27 5.74 9.54
C GLU A 306 -9.68 4.85 10.64
N MET A 307 -8.44 4.37 10.46
CA MET A 307 -7.73 3.59 11.48
C MET A 307 -7.38 4.45 12.68
N ASP A 308 -6.94 5.70 12.47
CA ASP A 308 -6.63 6.63 13.55
C ASP A 308 -7.87 6.95 14.40
N GLU A 309 -9.06 7.00 13.81
CA GLU A 309 -10.32 7.11 14.55
C GLU A 309 -10.56 5.89 15.45
N VAL A 310 -10.39 4.67 14.93
CA VAL A 310 -10.53 3.42 15.72
C VAL A 310 -9.54 3.39 16.88
N ILE A 311 -8.27 3.75 16.63
CA ILE A 311 -7.24 3.83 17.66
C ILE A 311 -7.64 4.88 18.70
N ARG A 312 -8.06 6.08 18.28
CA ARG A 312 -8.46 7.15 19.20
C ARG A 312 -9.61 6.72 20.11
N GLU A 313 -10.61 6.05 19.59
CA GLU A 313 -11.72 5.52 20.39
C GLU A 313 -11.26 4.44 21.38
N ALA A 314 -10.35 3.55 20.97
CA ALA A 314 -9.76 2.56 21.88
C ALA A 314 -9.00 3.22 23.06
N PHE A 315 -8.26 4.30 22.80
CA PHE A 315 -7.57 5.06 23.84
C PHE A 315 -8.54 5.78 24.80
N LYS A 316 -9.64 6.34 24.27
CA LYS A 316 -10.68 6.99 25.10
C LYS A 316 -11.37 6.00 26.05
N MET A 317 -11.67 4.79 25.59
CA MET A 317 -12.33 3.77 26.41
C MET A 317 -11.47 3.31 27.62
N MET A 318 -10.16 3.50 27.55
CA MET A 318 -9.20 3.00 28.54
C MET A 318 -8.66 4.06 29.51
N ASP A 319 -9.18 5.30 29.47
CA ASP A 319 -8.60 6.45 30.19
C ASP A 319 -7.08 6.56 30.01
N ALA A 320 -6.59 6.21 28.82
CA ALA A 320 -5.18 5.99 28.54
C ALA A 320 -4.35 7.29 28.41
N ASP A 321 -4.98 8.47 28.46
CA ASP A 321 -4.36 9.76 28.12
C ASP A 321 -4.13 10.68 29.36
N ASP A 322 -4.20 10.13 30.58
CA ASP A 322 -4.05 10.92 31.81
C ASP A 322 -2.58 11.20 32.21
N GLY A 323 -1.61 10.77 31.39
CA GLY A 323 -0.17 11.00 31.57
C GLY A 323 0.43 10.38 32.84
N LYS A 324 -0.33 9.54 33.56
CA LYS A 324 0.14 9.01 34.85
C LYS A 324 1.28 8.01 34.64
N PRO A 325 2.38 8.10 35.42
CA PRO A 325 3.47 7.15 35.32
C PRO A 325 3.06 5.80 35.93
N VAL A 326 3.16 4.74 35.13
CA VAL A 326 2.80 3.36 35.51
C VAL A 326 4.02 2.44 35.50
N ARG A 327 3.91 1.27 36.14
CA ARG A 327 4.94 0.23 36.05
C ARG A 327 4.89 -0.45 34.69
N GLU A 328 6.02 -1.00 34.26
CA GLU A 328 6.12 -1.71 32.97
C GLU A 328 5.08 -2.82 32.79
N ASP A 329 4.80 -3.63 33.82
CA ASP A 329 3.77 -4.69 33.76
C ASP A 329 2.36 -4.12 33.53
N GLU A 330 2.06 -2.99 34.17
CA GLU A 330 0.78 -2.29 34.02
C GLU A 330 0.69 -1.62 32.63
N PHE A 331 1.81 -1.06 32.14
CA PHE A 331 1.90 -0.49 30.80
C PHE A 331 1.66 -1.54 29.71
N LYS A 332 2.32 -2.71 29.80
CA LYS A 332 2.11 -3.84 28.89
C LYS A 332 0.67 -4.35 28.92
N LYS A 333 0.08 -4.41 30.11
CA LYS A 333 -1.32 -4.79 30.28
C LYS A 333 -2.26 -3.81 29.57
N MET A 334 -2.08 -2.51 29.79
CA MET A 334 -2.88 -1.48 29.10
C MET A 334 -2.72 -1.56 27.59
N LEU A 335 -1.49 -1.75 27.09
CA LEU A 335 -1.24 -1.87 25.65
C LEU A 335 -1.97 -3.10 25.05
N THR A 336 -1.95 -4.23 25.77
CA THR A 336 -2.69 -5.44 25.38
C THR A 336 -4.20 -5.22 25.38
N GLU A 337 -4.73 -4.47 26.35
CA GLU A 337 -6.16 -4.13 26.43
C GLU A 337 -6.59 -3.18 25.30
N ILE A 338 -5.75 -2.19 24.95
CA ILE A 338 -5.97 -1.29 23.80
C ILE A 338 -6.00 -2.09 22.49
N MET A 339 -5.05 -3.00 22.27
CA MET A 339 -5.07 -3.90 21.12
C MET A 339 -6.35 -4.72 21.06
N GLY A 340 -6.79 -5.28 22.19
CA GLY A 340 -8.05 -6.02 22.29
C GLY A 340 -9.26 -5.17 21.93
N SER A 341 -9.28 -3.89 22.33
CA SER A 341 -10.34 -2.95 21.95
C SER A 341 -10.34 -2.66 20.44
N ILE A 342 -9.17 -2.38 19.84
CA ILE A 342 -9.03 -2.16 18.40
C ILE A 342 -9.50 -3.40 17.63
N MET A 343 -9.07 -4.60 18.06
CA MET A 343 -9.50 -5.87 17.47
C MET A 343 -11.02 -6.01 17.45
N LEU A 344 -11.71 -5.76 18.57
CA LEU A 344 -13.17 -5.88 18.63
C LEU A 344 -13.89 -4.86 17.74
N GLN A 345 -13.34 -3.66 17.59
CA GLN A 345 -13.90 -2.64 16.69
C GLN A 345 -13.75 -3.05 15.23
N LEU A 346 -12.57 -3.56 14.84
CA LEU A 346 -12.30 -4.02 13.47
C LEU A 346 -13.05 -5.33 13.12
N GLU A 347 -13.26 -6.24 14.08
CA GLU A 347 -14.09 -7.43 13.87
C GLU A 347 -15.57 -7.05 13.61
N GLY A 348 -16.03 -5.95 14.21
CA GLY A 348 -17.39 -5.44 13.99
C GLY A 348 -17.54 -4.65 12.69
N ASN A 349 -16.54 -3.84 12.34
CA ASN A 349 -16.51 -3.00 11.15
C ASN A 349 -15.09 -3.02 10.54
N PRO A 350 -14.79 -3.94 9.62
CA PRO A 350 -13.52 -3.98 8.92
C PRO A 350 -13.29 -2.72 8.08
N ILE A 351 -12.04 -2.29 7.97
CA ILE A 351 -11.64 -1.16 7.12
C ILE A 351 -10.87 -1.72 5.92
N SER A 352 -11.40 -1.53 4.71
CA SER A 352 -10.69 -1.83 3.47
C SER A 352 -10.18 -0.55 2.83
N ILE A 353 -8.90 -0.51 2.51
CA ILE A 353 -8.26 0.58 1.77
C ILE A 353 -7.70 -0.01 0.49
N SER A 354 -8.13 0.53 -0.65
CA SER A 354 -7.58 0.20 -1.96
C SER A 354 -6.90 1.40 -2.60
N SER A 355 -5.84 1.14 -3.35
CA SER A 355 -5.09 2.12 -4.11
C SER A 355 -4.79 1.57 -5.49
N ASN A 356 -5.02 2.39 -6.51
CA ASN A 356 -4.81 2.03 -7.91
C ASN A 356 -3.95 3.11 -8.57
N SER A 357 -2.88 2.70 -9.23
CA SER A 357 -2.00 3.61 -9.96
C SER A 357 -1.68 3.05 -11.34
N VAL A 358 -1.74 3.91 -12.35
CA VAL A 358 -1.35 3.53 -13.71
C VAL A 358 0.17 3.43 -13.79
N VAL A 359 0.67 2.30 -14.25
CA VAL A 359 2.11 2.08 -14.46
C VAL A 359 2.49 2.68 -15.80
N HIS A 360 3.06 3.87 -15.75
CA HIS A 360 3.69 4.50 -16.90
C HIS A 360 5.06 3.83 -17.11
N GLU A 361 5.25 3.10 -18.21
CA GLU A 361 6.60 2.70 -18.60
C GLU A 361 7.48 3.96 -18.66
N PRO A 362 8.66 3.98 -18.03
CA PRO A 362 9.54 5.13 -18.13
C PRO A 362 9.88 5.38 -19.61
N LEU A 363 9.65 6.59 -20.11
CA LEU A 363 10.03 7.05 -21.45
C LEU A 363 11.56 7.14 -21.67
N THR A 364 12.35 6.55 -20.79
CA THR A 364 13.81 6.50 -20.88
C THR A 364 14.26 5.08 -20.58
N PRO A 365 15.22 4.52 -21.33
CA PRO A 365 15.85 3.26 -20.94
C PRO A 365 16.61 3.52 -19.65
N SER A 366 15.97 3.27 -18.50
CA SER A 366 16.62 3.31 -17.21
C SER A 366 17.69 2.23 -17.21
N SER A 367 18.92 2.64 -16.90
CA SER A 367 20.05 1.76 -16.71
C SER A 367 19.63 0.64 -15.78
N THR A 368 19.55 -0.58 -16.31
CA THR A 368 19.09 -1.78 -15.60
C THR A 368 19.86 -1.95 -14.30
N LEU A 369 19.20 -1.70 -13.17
CA LEU A 369 19.70 -2.01 -11.83
C LEU A 369 19.92 -3.52 -11.62
N LEU A 370 19.28 -4.35 -12.45
CA LEU A 370 19.41 -5.80 -12.45
C LEU A 370 19.80 -6.27 -13.86
N PRO A 371 20.92 -6.98 -14.04
CA PRO A 371 21.17 -7.65 -15.31
C PRO A 371 20.09 -8.70 -15.56
N PRO A 372 19.67 -8.93 -16.81
CA PRO A 372 18.77 -10.03 -17.13
C PRO A 372 19.40 -11.34 -16.68
N SER A 373 18.66 -12.11 -15.90
CA SER A 373 19.00 -13.50 -15.58
C SER A 373 19.16 -14.28 -16.89
N SER A 374 20.37 -14.77 -17.12
CA SER A 374 20.70 -15.65 -18.26
C SER A 374 20.54 -17.11 -17.88
#